data_AF-A0A5J4X582-F1
#
_entry.id   AF-A0A5J4X582-F1
#
_cell.length_a   1.000
_cell.length_b   1.000
_cell.length_c   1.000
_cell.angle_alpha   90.00
_cell.angle_beta   90.00
_cell.angle_gamma   90.00
#
_symmetry.space_group_name_H-M   'P 1'
#
loop_
_entity.id
_entity.type
_entity.pdbx_description
1 polymer ?
#
loop_
_entity_poly.entity_id
_entity_poly.type
_entity_poly.pdbx_seq_one_letter_code
_entity_poly.pdbx_strand_id
1 'polypeptide(L)'
;MNVDSGFFVIQQSKKAQLTLSHIDFIGAGTVKQEGLALLLIEQCTFNLIDKVISHVPFISAIRGLLEINNCQFGSINESKLGSSVISCSSQCTYIIISNSNFNNLNSNLTNVNVKASGIVAIELGYKTSVELSKHTGGIYFGDNVIPISAQNNIFSLNSFTSQTDQSASDIFFASKELLDQSGGILNVASGYQYKQVSGSKQTGEVKIKDVSTNFAEYLNCITTKGTNCGDIPCGGKKGTIPDICLIKDSTADSSELADPDKIDDESFPIGAIIGIILGVLGVTAVFIIIIVVAVFISKKRKRVKLQGLYGQDMKAREMMNDSNWNEKIQDN
;
A
#
# COMPACT_ATOMS: atom_id res chain seq x y z
N MET A 1 22.92 4.33 -13.03
CA MET A 1 21.94 4.75 -12.02
C MET A 1 20.65 5.03 -12.77
N ASN A 2 19.61 4.21 -12.59
CA ASN A 2 18.29 4.57 -13.10
C ASN A 2 17.71 5.53 -12.06
N VAL A 3 17.68 6.81 -12.37
CA VAL A 3 16.97 7.79 -11.54
C VAL A 3 15.53 7.67 -11.97
N ASP A 4 14.75 6.88 -11.24
CA ASP A 4 13.29 6.93 -11.34
C ASP A 4 12.84 8.38 -11.22
N SER A 5 11.84 8.78 -12.00
CA SER A 5 11.34 10.16 -12.10
C SER A 5 10.83 10.69 -10.75
N GLY A 6 11.75 11.22 -9.94
CA GLY A 6 11.46 11.90 -8.69
C GLY A 6 11.75 13.40 -8.81
N PHE A 7 10.93 14.24 -8.16
CA PHE A 7 11.24 15.66 -8.00
C PHE A 7 12.50 15.85 -7.16
N PHE A 8 12.60 15.10 -6.07
CA PHE A 8 13.75 15.10 -5.17
C PHE A 8 13.98 13.69 -4.64
N VAL A 9 15.25 13.26 -4.57
CA VAL A 9 15.63 11.96 -4.03
C VAL A 9 16.82 12.11 -3.10
N ILE A 10 16.66 11.74 -1.83
CA ILE A 10 17.81 11.50 -0.94
C ILE A 10 18.11 10.00 -0.97
N GLN A 11 19.23 9.64 -1.58
CA GLN A 11 19.63 8.24 -1.70
C GLN A 11 20.84 7.93 -0.79
N GLN A 12 20.72 6.85 0.00
CA GLN A 12 21.81 6.26 0.79
C GLN A 12 22.52 7.20 1.80
N SER A 13 21.94 8.35 2.11
CA SER A 13 22.55 9.29 3.07
C SER A 13 22.19 8.95 4.51
N LYS A 14 23.20 8.92 5.39
CA LYS A 14 22.99 8.79 6.84
C LYS A 14 22.88 10.15 7.55
N LYS A 15 23.19 11.25 6.86
CA LYS A 15 23.38 12.57 7.48
C LYS A 15 22.60 13.69 6.80
N ALA A 16 22.33 13.57 5.50
CA ALA A 16 21.70 14.64 4.74
C ALA A 16 20.22 14.72 5.11
N GLN A 17 19.86 15.83 5.74
CA GLN A 17 18.48 16.22 5.96
C GLN A 17 18.02 17.07 4.78
N LEU A 18 16.76 16.93 4.39
CA LEU A 18 16.13 17.76 3.37
C LEU A 18 14.88 18.39 3.95
N THR A 19 14.78 19.69 3.80
CA THR A 19 13.58 20.46 4.11
C THR A 19 13.02 21.01 2.81
N LEU A 20 11.76 20.68 2.53
CA LEU A 20 10.98 21.23 1.43
C LEU A 20 9.88 22.09 2.04
N SER A 21 9.86 23.38 1.73
CA SER A 21 8.90 24.30 2.33
C SER A 21 8.30 25.26 1.32
N HIS A 22 6.98 25.49 1.37
CA HIS A 22 6.28 26.44 0.50
C HIS A 22 6.44 26.15 -1.00
N ILE A 23 6.36 24.86 -1.36
CA ILE A 23 6.51 24.40 -2.74
C ILE A 23 5.18 23.85 -3.25
N ASP A 24 4.79 24.28 -4.44
CA ASP A 24 3.70 23.68 -5.20
C ASP A 24 4.22 22.61 -6.15
N PHE A 25 4.04 21.35 -5.78
CA PHE A 25 4.32 20.20 -6.63
C PHE A 25 3.15 19.95 -7.57
N ILE A 26 3.40 20.10 -8.87
CA ILE A 26 2.40 19.89 -9.92
C ILE A 26 2.83 18.70 -10.79
N GLY A 27 1.96 17.70 -10.91
CA GLY A 27 2.17 16.52 -11.74
C GLY A 27 2.37 15.22 -10.95
N ALA A 28 2.92 14.20 -11.59
CA ALA A 28 3.02 12.84 -11.05
C ALA A 28 4.42 12.46 -10.54
N GLY A 29 5.27 13.44 -10.21
CA GLY A 29 6.59 13.19 -9.67
C GLY A 29 6.56 12.82 -8.19
N THR A 30 7.64 12.18 -7.72
CA THR A 30 7.77 11.71 -6.33
C THR A 30 8.88 12.43 -5.58
N VAL A 31 8.62 12.83 -4.34
CA VAL A 31 9.65 13.14 -3.34
C VAL A 31 10.02 11.83 -2.64
N LYS A 32 11.27 11.39 -2.77
CA LYS A 32 11.73 10.09 -2.29
C LYS A 32 12.79 10.21 -1.21
N GLN A 33 12.54 9.56 -0.07
CA GLN A 33 13.50 9.39 1.02
C GLN A 33 13.97 7.94 1.09
N GLU A 34 15.23 7.70 0.72
CA GLU A 34 15.93 6.43 0.91
C GLU A 34 17.12 6.54 1.86
N GLY A 35 17.32 7.70 2.50
CA GLY A 35 18.32 7.95 3.54
C GLY A 35 17.77 7.73 4.96
N LEU A 36 18.66 7.71 5.96
CA LEU A 36 18.29 7.50 7.37
C LEU A 36 17.95 8.79 8.12
N ALA A 37 18.31 9.95 7.56
CA ALA A 37 18.10 11.26 8.20
C ALA A 37 16.67 11.78 7.97
N LEU A 38 16.38 12.98 8.49
CA LEU A 38 15.06 13.59 8.40
C LEU A 38 14.75 14.12 6.98
N LEU A 39 13.58 13.74 6.47
CA LEU A 39 12.88 14.48 5.41
C LEU A 39 11.75 15.28 6.05
N LEU A 40 11.84 16.61 6.01
CA LEU A 40 10.82 17.53 6.47
C LEU A 40 10.12 18.17 5.26
N ILE A 41 8.80 18.09 5.21
CA ILE A 41 7.97 18.72 4.18
C ILE A 41 6.94 19.59 4.88
N GLU A 42 6.99 20.90 4.65
CA GLU A 42 6.18 21.86 5.37
C GLU A 42 5.48 22.83 4.41
N GLN A 43 4.18 23.09 4.61
CA GLN A 43 3.47 24.12 3.83
C GLN A 43 3.55 23.89 2.31
N CYS A 44 3.67 22.64 1.87
CA CYS A 44 3.72 22.28 0.45
C CYS A 44 2.35 21.88 -0.07
N THR A 45 2.13 22.06 -1.37
CA THR A 45 0.95 21.52 -2.06
C THR A 45 1.36 20.46 -3.08
N PHE A 46 0.55 19.41 -3.22
CA PHE A 46 0.75 18.30 -4.15
C PHE A 46 -0.51 18.12 -4.98
N ASN A 47 -0.45 18.53 -6.24
CA ASN A 47 -1.61 18.56 -7.15
C ASN A 47 -1.34 17.73 -8.40
N LEU A 48 -2.32 16.91 -8.78
CA LEU A 48 -2.36 16.30 -10.10
C LEU A 48 -3.06 17.24 -11.08
N ILE A 49 -2.56 17.28 -12.31
CA ILE A 49 -3.25 17.92 -13.42
C ILE A 49 -4.40 16.99 -13.85
N ASP A 50 -5.55 17.57 -14.20
CA ASP A 50 -6.73 16.83 -14.64
C ASP A 50 -6.39 15.72 -15.67
N LYS A 51 -6.97 14.53 -15.47
CA LYS A 51 -6.81 13.32 -16.32
C LYS A 51 -5.45 12.61 -16.23
N VAL A 52 -4.51 13.07 -15.40
CA VAL A 52 -3.29 12.31 -15.11
C VAL A 52 -3.56 11.33 -13.97
N ILE A 53 -3.28 10.05 -14.20
CA ILE A 53 -3.29 9.02 -13.16
C ILE A 53 -1.86 8.87 -12.64
N SER A 54 -1.64 9.12 -11.36
CA SER A 54 -0.34 8.80 -10.74
C SER A 54 -0.27 7.33 -10.38
N HIS A 55 0.71 6.61 -10.93
CA HIS A 55 0.99 5.21 -10.57
C HIS A 55 2.07 5.08 -9.49
N VAL A 56 2.61 6.20 -9.03
CA VAL A 56 3.60 6.30 -7.97
C VAL A 56 3.10 7.25 -6.88
N PRO A 57 3.56 7.10 -5.63
CA PRO A 57 3.21 8.05 -4.58
C PRO A 57 3.84 9.42 -4.81
N PHE A 58 3.20 10.47 -4.31
CA PHE A 58 3.83 11.81 -4.29
C PHE A 58 4.99 11.85 -3.31
N ILE A 59 4.86 11.14 -2.18
CA ILE A 59 5.92 11.01 -1.19
C ILE A 59 6.19 9.53 -0.94
N SER A 60 7.43 9.09 -1.13
CA SER A 60 7.87 7.74 -0.82
C SER A 60 9.00 7.77 0.19
N ALA A 61 8.73 7.38 1.43
CA ALA A 61 9.74 7.22 2.47
C ALA A 61 10.03 5.74 2.70
N ILE A 62 11.18 5.27 2.25
CA ILE A 62 11.57 3.86 2.42
C ILE A 62 12.17 3.64 3.80
N ARG A 63 12.97 4.60 4.29
CA ARG A 63 13.67 4.52 5.56
C ARG A 63 13.86 5.90 6.21
N GLY A 64 14.30 5.91 7.47
CA GLY A 64 14.66 7.16 8.17
C GLY A 64 13.51 7.80 8.94
N LEU A 65 13.48 9.14 8.94
CA LEU A 65 12.45 9.94 9.60
C LEU A 65 11.71 10.77 8.56
N LEU A 66 10.38 10.79 8.61
CA LEU A 66 9.52 11.60 7.76
C LEU A 66 8.66 12.50 8.64
N GLU A 67 8.69 13.81 8.38
CA GLU A 67 7.79 14.77 8.97
C GLU A 67 7.12 15.59 7.87
N ILE A 68 5.79 15.60 7.88
CA ILE A 68 4.95 16.35 6.97
C ILE A 68 4.08 17.26 7.82
N ASN A 69 4.13 18.56 7.60
CA ASN A 69 3.37 19.52 8.38
C ASN A 69 2.64 20.51 7.45
N ASN A 70 1.38 20.78 7.75
CA ASN A 70 0.58 21.83 7.11
C ASN A 70 0.59 21.76 5.57
N CYS A 71 0.60 20.56 5.00
CA CYS A 71 0.63 20.34 3.56
C CYS A 71 -0.77 20.15 2.98
N GLN A 72 -0.91 20.28 1.66
CA GLN A 72 -2.16 19.99 0.96
C GLN A 72 -1.93 18.97 -0.16
N PHE A 73 -2.75 17.94 -0.21
CA PHE A 73 -2.71 16.86 -1.20
C PHE A 73 -4.03 16.83 -1.96
N GLY A 74 -3.97 16.90 -3.29
CA GLY A 74 -5.14 16.96 -4.15
C GLY A 74 -5.76 18.36 -4.24
N SER A 75 -6.80 18.46 -5.06
CA SER A 75 -7.43 19.73 -5.44
C SER A 75 -8.94 19.70 -5.26
N ILE A 76 -9.64 20.75 -5.70
CA ILE A 76 -11.11 20.74 -5.77
C ILE A 76 -11.65 19.72 -6.79
N ASN A 77 -10.85 19.39 -7.81
CA ASN A 77 -11.22 18.42 -8.83
C ASN A 77 -10.77 17.02 -8.44
N GLU A 78 -11.48 16.02 -8.95
CA GLU A 78 -11.21 14.61 -8.68
C GLU A 78 -9.81 14.23 -9.19
N SER A 79 -8.94 13.85 -8.26
CA SER A 79 -7.63 13.30 -8.54
C SER A 79 -7.71 11.78 -8.51
N LYS A 80 -7.56 11.14 -9.67
CA LYS A 80 -7.55 9.68 -9.78
C LYS A 80 -6.17 9.13 -9.47
N LEU A 81 -6.08 8.36 -8.40
CA LEU A 81 -4.85 7.77 -7.92
C LEU A 81 -4.76 6.30 -8.33
N GLY A 82 -3.66 5.95 -9.00
CA GLY A 82 -3.23 4.58 -9.26
C GLY A 82 -2.21 4.05 -8.23
N SER A 83 -1.91 4.82 -7.18
CA SER A 83 -1.07 4.46 -6.03
C SER A 83 -1.45 5.30 -4.80
N SER A 84 -0.89 5.01 -3.62
CA SER A 84 -1.05 5.84 -2.42
C SER A 84 -0.46 7.24 -2.62
N VAL A 85 -1.00 8.28 -2.00
CA VAL A 85 -0.42 9.65 -2.01
C VAL A 85 0.91 9.67 -1.28
N ILE A 86 0.95 9.03 -0.12
CA ILE A 86 2.14 8.91 0.73
C ILE A 86 2.36 7.43 0.98
N SER A 87 3.56 6.94 0.67
CA SER A 87 3.97 5.56 0.93
C SER A 87 5.16 5.56 1.86
N CYS A 88 5.05 4.85 2.97
CA CYS A 88 6.12 4.64 3.93
C CYS A 88 6.41 3.14 4.07
N SER A 89 7.67 2.77 4.30
CA SER A 89 8.11 1.38 4.50
C SER A 89 8.64 1.13 5.92
N SER A 90 8.79 -0.13 6.29
CA SER A 90 9.37 -0.65 7.54
C SER A 90 10.64 -0.07 8.07
N GLN A 91 11.45 0.53 7.22
CA GLN A 91 12.70 1.10 7.68
C GLN A 91 12.51 2.56 8.12
N CYS A 92 11.30 3.11 7.98
CA CYS A 92 10.91 4.38 8.58
C CYS A 92 10.68 4.16 10.07
N THR A 93 11.42 4.90 10.89
CA THR A 93 11.37 4.74 12.36
C THR A 93 10.46 5.77 13.02
N TYR A 94 10.21 6.90 12.33
CA TYR A 94 9.39 7.98 12.80
C TYR A 94 8.67 8.64 11.63
N ILE A 95 7.34 8.69 11.69
CA ILE A 95 6.49 9.30 10.67
C ILE A 95 5.53 10.25 11.38
N ILE A 96 5.68 11.54 11.17
CA ILE A 96 4.68 12.54 11.56
C ILE A 96 4.04 13.07 10.29
N ILE A 97 2.71 13.13 10.25
CA ILE A 97 1.95 13.89 9.25
C ILE A 97 0.93 14.72 10.02
N SER A 98 1.15 16.02 10.15
CA SER A 98 0.30 16.90 10.95
C SER A 98 -0.26 18.05 10.13
N ASN A 99 -1.41 18.56 10.55
CA ASN A 99 -2.09 19.72 9.99
C ASN A 99 -2.30 19.67 8.46
N SER A 100 -2.30 18.48 7.85
CA SER A 100 -2.21 18.34 6.39
C SER A 100 -3.54 17.92 5.77
N ASN A 101 -3.99 18.63 4.74
CA ASN A 101 -5.28 18.42 4.09
C ASN A 101 -5.17 17.50 2.86
N PHE A 102 -6.09 16.58 2.71
CA PHE A 102 -6.19 15.62 1.62
C PHE A 102 -7.58 15.76 1.00
N ASN A 103 -7.64 16.25 -0.24
CA ASN A 103 -8.91 16.64 -0.88
C ASN A 103 -9.11 15.95 -2.23
N ASN A 104 -10.30 15.35 -2.40
CA ASN A 104 -10.80 14.76 -3.65
C ASN A 104 -9.83 13.74 -4.28
N LEU A 105 -9.23 12.88 -3.45
CA LEU A 105 -8.26 11.86 -3.82
C LEU A 105 -8.94 10.49 -3.97
N ASN A 106 -9.41 10.17 -5.17
CA ASN A 106 -10.09 8.91 -5.43
C ASN A 106 -9.11 7.82 -5.88
N SER A 107 -9.05 6.75 -5.10
CA SER A 107 -8.22 5.59 -5.39
C SER A 107 -8.99 4.63 -6.29
N ASN A 108 -8.59 4.50 -7.57
CA ASN A 108 -9.14 3.50 -8.49
C ASN A 108 -8.14 2.35 -8.64
N LEU A 109 -7.92 1.65 -7.53
CA LEU A 109 -6.93 0.59 -7.42
C LEU A 109 -7.61 -0.76 -7.63
N THR A 110 -7.33 -1.40 -8.76
CA THR A 110 -7.78 -2.78 -9.03
C THR A 110 -6.89 -3.83 -8.38
N ASN A 111 -5.83 -3.43 -7.67
CA ASN A 111 -4.89 -4.32 -7.00
C ASN A 111 -5.33 -4.61 -5.55
N VAL A 112 -5.41 -5.90 -5.22
CA VAL A 112 -5.93 -6.50 -3.97
C VAL A 112 -5.19 -6.06 -2.69
N ASN A 113 -4.03 -5.39 -2.82
CA ASN A 113 -3.13 -5.13 -1.68
C ASN A 113 -3.42 -3.82 -0.94
N VAL A 114 -4.38 -3.03 -1.38
CA VAL A 114 -4.59 -1.67 -0.85
C VAL A 114 -5.98 -1.53 -0.22
N LYS A 115 -6.02 -1.14 1.07
CA LYS A 115 -7.20 -1.31 1.94
C LYS A 115 -7.86 0.00 2.42
N ALA A 116 -7.49 1.16 1.87
CA ALA A 116 -8.09 2.47 2.21
C ALA A 116 -8.26 3.43 1.01
N SER A 117 -9.03 4.52 1.14
CA SER A 117 -9.12 5.61 0.13
C SER A 117 -8.02 6.68 0.34
N GLY A 118 -7.79 7.63 -0.57
CA GLY A 118 -6.97 8.85 -0.34
C GLY A 118 -5.52 8.75 0.18
N ILE A 119 -4.78 7.68 -0.16
CA ILE A 119 -4.03 6.90 0.83
C ILE A 119 -2.71 7.48 1.36
N VAL A 120 -2.55 7.48 2.69
CA VAL A 120 -1.26 7.30 3.38
C VAL A 120 -1.09 5.81 3.69
N ALA A 121 -0.17 5.13 3.00
CA ALA A 121 0.12 3.71 3.16
C ALA A 121 1.42 3.56 3.95
N ILE A 122 1.36 2.89 5.10
CA ILE A 122 2.54 2.62 5.91
C ILE A 122 2.69 1.10 5.98
N GLU A 123 3.67 0.58 5.23
CA GLU A 123 3.89 -0.86 5.03
C GLU A 123 5.13 -1.36 5.76
N LEU A 124 4.89 -2.21 6.77
CA LEU A 124 5.92 -2.85 7.61
C LEU A 124 6.64 -1.73 8.42
N GLY A 125 7.29 -1.87 9.58
CA GLY A 125 7.87 -2.96 10.35
C GLY A 125 8.13 -2.51 11.81
N TYR A 126 9.08 -3.17 12.49
CA TYR A 126 9.24 -3.11 13.95
C TYR A 126 9.43 -1.69 14.52
N LYS A 127 8.48 -1.26 15.37
CA LYS A 127 8.54 -0.03 16.21
C LYS A 127 8.56 1.30 15.44
N THR A 128 7.81 1.41 14.34
CA THR A 128 7.55 2.72 13.71
C THR A 128 6.53 3.51 14.52
N SER A 129 6.90 4.70 15.00
CA SER A 129 5.97 5.67 15.58
C SER A 129 5.32 6.47 14.47
N VAL A 130 3.99 6.40 14.37
CA VAL A 130 3.21 7.18 13.40
C VAL A 130 2.29 8.15 14.13
N GLU A 131 2.36 9.44 13.85
CA GLU A 131 1.42 10.46 14.32
C GLU A 131 0.78 11.17 13.12
N LEU A 132 -0.52 10.96 12.90
CA LEU A 132 -1.30 11.60 11.83
C LEU A 132 -2.31 12.56 12.44
N SER A 133 -2.25 13.87 12.14
CA SER A 133 -3.23 14.85 12.61
C SER A 133 -3.78 15.75 11.51
N LYS A 134 -5.11 15.93 11.57
CA LYS A 134 -5.96 16.92 10.89
C LYS A 134 -6.01 16.83 9.35
N HIS A 135 -7.18 16.42 8.84
CA HIS A 135 -7.66 16.37 7.44
C HIS A 135 -7.01 15.34 6.48
N THR A 136 -6.83 14.09 6.93
CA THR A 136 -6.25 13.02 6.11
C THR A 136 -7.23 12.38 5.12
N GLY A 137 -6.72 11.92 3.97
CA GLY A 137 -7.36 10.90 3.15
C GLY A 137 -7.29 9.57 3.89
N GLY A 138 -7.89 8.51 3.35
CA GLY A 138 -7.90 7.23 4.05
C GLY A 138 -6.51 6.75 4.49
N ILE A 139 -6.43 6.23 5.71
CA ILE A 139 -5.19 5.82 6.37
C ILE A 139 -5.16 4.29 6.41
N TYR A 140 -4.04 3.70 6.01
CA TYR A 140 -3.81 2.26 6.16
C TYR A 140 -2.64 1.98 7.09
N PHE A 141 -2.93 1.36 8.23
CA PHE A 141 -1.92 0.82 9.16
C PHE A 141 -1.74 -0.68 8.90
N GLY A 142 -0.60 -1.07 8.32
CA GLY A 142 -0.30 -2.47 7.97
C GLY A 142 -0.03 -3.40 9.16
N ASP A 143 0.05 -4.72 8.89
CA ASP A 143 0.07 -5.79 9.91
C ASP A 143 1.26 -5.71 10.91
N ASN A 144 2.30 -4.92 10.61
CA ASN A 144 3.50 -4.76 11.44
C ASN A 144 3.75 -3.30 11.86
N VAL A 145 2.73 -2.45 11.80
CA VAL A 145 2.82 -1.04 12.21
C VAL A 145 2.22 -0.87 13.60
N ILE A 146 2.92 -0.16 14.49
CA ILE A 146 2.38 0.27 15.79
C ILE A 146 1.76 1.66 15.58
N PRO A 147 0.42 1.77 15.46
CA PRO A 147 -0.20 3.04 15.16
C PRO A 147 -0.22 3.94 16.41
N ILE A 148 0.77 4.81 16.57
CA ILE A 148 0.89 5.62 17.80
C ILE A 148 -0.19 6.71 17.90
N SER A 149 -0.53 7.35 16.79
CA SER A 149 -1.58 8.37 16.73
C SER A 149 -2.11 8.56 15.31
N ALA A 150 -3.43 8.64 15.20
CA ALA A 150 -4.19 9.15 14.07
C ALA A 150 -5.24 10.15 14.59
N GLN A 151 -4.83 11.00 15.53
CA GLN A 151 -5.74 11.84 16.29
C GLN A 151 -6.17 13.09 15.54
N ASN A 152 -7.37 13.59 15.84
CA ASN A 152 -7.92 14.86 15.36
C ASN A 152 -8.02 14.94 13.82
N ASN A 153 -8.21 13.81 13.15
CA ASN A 153 -8.41 13.75 11.71
C ASN A 153 -9.88 14.00 11.34
N ILE A 154 -10.11 14.80 10.29
CA ILE A 154 -11.43 15.12 9.76
C ILE A 154 -11.50 14.61 8.33
N PHE A 155 -12.32 13.60 8.08
CA PHE A 155 -12.47 12.96 6.77
C PHE A 155 -13.71 13.48 6.05
N SER A 156 -13.67 13.59 4.72
CA SER A 156 -14.84 14.02 3.93
C SER A 156 -14.74 13.53 2.50
N LEU A 157 -15.86 13.05 1.94
CA LEU A 157 -15.98 12.62 0.54
C LEU A 157 -15.02 11.48 0.12
N ASN A 158 -14.54 10.68 1.07
CA ASN A 158 -13.68 9.53 0.76
C ASN A 158 -14.52 8.36 0.23
N SER A 159 -14.21 7.90 -0.99
CA SER A 159 -14.82 6.71 -1.59
C SER A 159 -13.76 5.64 -1.85
N PHE A 160 -14.09 4.39 -1.54
CA PHE A 160 -13.26 3.24 -1.89
C PHE A 160 -14.14 2.14 -2.47
N THR A 161 -13.73 1.60 -3.62
CA THR A 161 -14.42 0.48 -4.27
C THR A 161 -13.59 -0.77 -4.04
N SER A 162 -13.93 -1.53 -3.00
CA SER A 162 -13.28 -2.80 -2.68
C SER A 162 -14.05 -3.98 -3.26
N GLN A 163 -13.35 -5.07 -3.58
CA GLN A 163 -13.97 -6.38 -3.78
C GLN A 163 -14.08 -7.19 -2.47
N THR A 164 -13.62 -6.64 -1.34
CA THR A 164 -13.59 -7.33 -0.04
C THR A 164 -14.08 -6.42 1.09
N ASP A 165 -14.69 -6.99 2.13
CA ASP A 165 -15.12 -6.24 3.31
C ASP A 165 -13.97 -5.79 4.22
N GLN A 166 -12.73 -6.17 3.88
CA GLN A 166 -11.49 -5.94 4.64
C GLN A 166 -10.81 -4.61 4.22
N SER A 167 -11.59 -3.54 4.19
CA SER A 167 -11.14 -2.20 3.80
C SER A 167 -12.02 -1.09 4.39
N ALA A 168 -11.48 0.12 4.52
CA ALA A 168 -12.21 1.28 5.04
C ALA A 168 -11.94 2.55 4.24
N SER A 169 -12.95 3.37 4.00
CA SER A 169 -12.78 4.68 3.36
C SER A 169 -11.85 5.63 4.14
N ASP A 170 -11.86 5.63 5.48
CA ASP A 170 -11.12 6.61 6.29
C ASP A 170 -9.94 6.03 7.06
N ILE A 171 -10.11 4.97 7.86
CA ILE A 171 -8.98 4.36 8.59
C ILE A 171 -9.13 2.85 8.63
N PHE A 172 -8.11 2.14 8.18
CA PHE A 172 -8.05 0.68 8.28
C PHE A 172 -6.84 0.25 9.14
N PHE A 173 -7.11 -0.53 10.18
CA PHE A 173 -6.11 -1.17 11.02
C PHE A 173 -5.95 -2.64 10.67
N ALA A 174 -4.79 -3.04 10.19
CA ALA A 174 -4.55 -4.44 9.81
C ALA A 174 -4.27 -5.36 11.01
N SER A 175 -3.85 -4.82 12.15
CA SER A 175 -3.55 -5.61 13.35
C SER A 175 -4.24 -5.05 14.61
N LYS A 176 -5.14 -5.84 15.19
CA LYS A 176 -5.75 -5.54 16.49
C LYS A 176 -4.70 -5.53 17.62
N GLU A 177 -3.80 -6.49 17.60
CA GLU A 177 -2.79 -6.64 18.65
C GLU A 177 -1.91 -5.38 18.75
N LEU A 178 -1.42 -4.89 17.61
CA LEU A 178 -0.57 -3.69 17.57
C LEU A 178 -1.36 -2.41 17.87
N LEU A 179 -2.63 -2.36 17.46
CA LEU A 179 -3.54 -1.28 17.85
C LEU A 179 -3.72 -1.23 19.38
N ASP A 180 -3.88 -2.39 20.04
CA ASP A 180 -4.03 -2.46 21.49
C ASP A 180 -2.76 -2.08 22.24
N GLN A 181 -1.60 -2.53 21.74
CA GLN A 181 -0.29 -2.10 22.24
C GLN A 181 -0.15 -0.57 22.19
N SER A 182 -0.79 0.07 21.20
CA SER A 182 -0.80 1.53 21.01
C SER A 182 -1.89 2.26 21.81
N GLY A 183 -2.59 1.57 22.71
CA GLY A 183 -3.64 2.19 23.50
C GLY A 183 -5.05 1.99 22.96
N GLY A 184 -5.23 1.18 21.92
CA GLY A 184 -6.54 0.84 21.35
C GLY A 184 -7.14 1.96 20.49
N ILE A 185 -8.26 1.66 19.85
CA ILE A 185 -8.86 2.54 18.82
C ILE A 185 -9.23 3.93 19.34
N LEU A 186 -9.68 4.04 20.60
CA LEU A 186 -10.02 5.34 21.21
C LEU A 186 -8.80 6.22 21.48
N ASN A 187 -7.64 5.62 21.72
CA ASN A 187 -6.42 6.38 21.89
C ASN A 187 -5.87 6.82 20.53
N VAL A 188 -5.78 5.88 19.60
CA VAL A 188 -5.14 6.12 18.30
C VAL A 188 -5.99 7.04 17.43
N ALA A 189 -7.29 6.80 17.32
CA ALA A 189 -8.21 7.60 16.49
C ALA A 189 -8.95 8.69 17.30
N SER A 190 -8.40 9.13 18.44
CA SER A 190 -9.05 10.16 19.27
C SER A 190 -9.28 11.44 18.49
N GLY A 191 -10.45 12.07 18.62
CA GLY A 191 -10.75 13.29 17.86
C GLY A 191 -11.08 13.07 16.39
N TYR A 192 -11.25 11.82 15.95
CA TYR A 192 -11.75 11.49 14.62
C TYR A 192 -13.12 12.16 14.37
N GLN A 193 -13.27 12.74 13.17
CA GLN A 193 -14.53 13.27 12.66
C GLN A 193 -14.69 12.91 11.19
N TYR A 194 -15.93 12.81 10.71
CA TYR A 194 -16.22 12.86 9.28
C TYR A 194 -17.30 13.90 8.99
N LYS A 195 -17.17 14.59 7.85
CA LYS A 195 -18.17 15.55 7.38
C LYS A 195 -19.12 14.86 6.40
N GLN A 196 -20.38 14.77 6.78
CA GLN A 196 -21.44 14.34 5.90
C GLN A 196 -21.79 15.49 4.94
N VAL A 197 -21.70 15.26 3.63
CA VAL A 197 -22.05 16.27 2.63
C VAL A 197 -23.50 16.08 2.21
N SER A 198 -24.30 17.15 2.24
CA SER A 198 -25.71 17.14 1.86
C SER A 198 -25.92 16.50 0.48
N GLY A 199 -26.75 15.45 0.42
CA GLY A 199 -27.02 14.70 -0.81
C GLY A 199 -26.11 13.48 -1.04
N SER A 200 -25.06 13.28 -0.24
CA SER A 200 -24.24 12.06 -0.27
C SER A 200 -24.75 11.01 0.73
N LYS A 201 -24.73 9.73 0.34
CA LYS A 201 -25.00 8.58 1.24
C LYS A 201 -23.75 8.13 2.02
N GLN A 202 -22.61 8.78 1.81
CA GLN A 202 -21.35 8.36 2.41
C GLN A 202 -21.34 8.65 3.91
N THR A 203 -21.07 7.60 4.68
CA THR A 203 -20.70 7.66 6.08
C THR A 203 -19.20 7.45 6.20
N GLY A 204 -18.61 7.93 7.29
CA GLY A 204 -17.21 7.60 7.58
C GLY A 204 -17.02 6.09 7.77
N GLU A 205 -15.82 5.59 7.48
CA GLU A 205 -15.47 4.20 7.76
C GLU A 205 -14.14 4.07 8.49
N VAL A 206 -14.20 3.52 9.70
CA VAL A 206 -13.03 3.11 10.46
C VAL A 206 -13.18 1.63 10.79
N LYS A 207 -12.29 0.78 10.29
CA LYS A 207 -12.36 -0.68 10.47
C LYS A 207 -11.07 -1.27 10.99
N ILE A 208 -11.21 -2.42 11.64
CA ILE A 208 -10.11 -3.29 12.07
C ILE A 208 -10.26 -4.58 11.27
N LYS A 209 -9.14 -5.12 10.78
CA LYS A 209 -9.11 -6.39 10.05
C LYS A 209 -9.81 -7.49 10.84
N ASP A 210 -10.61 -8.27 10.12
CA ASP A 210 -11.40 -9.39 10.64
C ASP A 210 -12.51 -9.01 11.63
N VAL A 211 -12.75 -7.72 11.86
CA VAL A 211 -13.84 -7.20 12.71
C VAL A 211 -14.96 -6.67 11.84
N SER A 212 -16.19 -7.12 12.09
CA SER A 212 -17.38 -6.73 11.30
C SER A 212 -17.86 -5.29 11.53
N THR A 213 -17.32 -4.63 12.55
CA THR A 213 -17.82 -3.36 13.06
C THR A 213 -17.15 -2.16 12.39
N ASN A 214 -17.96 -1.19 11.96
CA ASN A 214 -17.50 0.15 11.60
C ASN A 214 -17.52 1.06 12.85
N PHE A 215 -16.36 1.61 13.21
CA PHE A 215 -16.20 2.44 14.40
C PHE A 215 -16.41 3.94 14.16
N ALA A 216 -16.58 4.38 12.90
CA ALA A 216 -16.62 5.79 12.54
C ALA A 216 -17.72 6.59 13.25
N GLU A 217 -18.95 6.06 13.30
CA GLU A 217 -20.09 6.76 13.92
C GLU A 217 -19.84 6.98 15.42
N TYR A 218 -19.33 5.97 16.12
CA TYR A 218 -19.03 6.05 17.54
C TYR A 218 -17.90 7.04 17.83
N LEU A 219 -16.80 6.95 17.08
CA LEU A 219 -15.65 7.85 17.21
C LEU A 219 -16.05 9.31 16.94
N ASN A 220 -16.82 9.55 15.86
CA ASN A 220 -17.32 10.89 15.53
C ASN A 220 -18.28 11.41 16.61
N CYS A 221 -19.12 10.55 17.17
CA CYS A 221 -20.00 10.92 18.28
C CYS A 221 -19.21 11.34 19.52
N ILE A 222 -18.20 10.57 19.95
CA ILE A 222 -17.40 10.92 21.13
C ILE A 222 -16.75 12.29 20.93
N THR A 223 -16.17 12.52 19.75
CA THR A 223 -15.52 13.78 19.43
C THR A 223 -16.49 14.97 19.45
N THR A 224 -17.72 14.79 18.94
CA THR A 224 -18.67 15.90 18.75
C THR A 224 -19.63 16.13 19.93
N LYS A 225 -19.97 15.08 20.67
CA LYS A 225 -21.00 15.07 21.74
C LYS A 225 -20.46 14.71 23.12
N GLY A 226 -19.20 14.26 23.22
CA GLY A 226 -18.58 13.90 24.50
C GLY A 226 -19.09 12.58 25.07
N THR A 227 -20.17 12.60 25.85
CA THR A 227 -20.52 11.50 26.78
C THR A 227 -21.83 10.75 26.49
N ASN A 228 -22.51 11.01 25.36
CA ASN A 228 -23.83 10.42 25.04
C ASN A 228 -23.81 9.56 23.76
N CYS A 229 -22.86 8.64 23.65
CA CYS A 229 -22.61 7.85 22.43
C CYS A 229 -22.89 6.35 22.57
N GLY A 230 -23.40 5.91 23.73
CA GLY A 230 -23.57 4.50 24.07
C GLY A 230 -22.24 3.81 24.40
N ASP A 231 -22.29 2.48 24.44
CA ASP A 231 -21.12 1.65 24.66
C ASP A 231 -20.24 1.59 23.40
N ILE A 232 -18.93 1.42 23.60
CA ILE A 232 -18.01 1.20 22.49
C ILE A 232 -18.44 -0.03 21.68
N PRO A 233 -18.52 0.10 20.33
CA PRO A 233 -18.87 -1.02 19.46
C PRO A 233 -17.93 -2.21 19.64
N CYS A 234 -18.44 -3.39 19.29
CA CYS A 234 -17.68 -4.62 19.53
C CYS A 234 -16.35 -4.64 18.77
N GLY A 235 -15.32 -5.24 19.37
CA GLY A 235 -13.95 -5.22 18.87
C GLY A 235 -13.20 -3.92 19.15
N GLY A 236 -13.85 -2.88 19.67
CA GLY A 236 -13.21 -1.60 19.98
C GLY A 236 -12.49 -1.56 21.34
N LYS A 237 -12.87 -2.42 22.29
CA LYS A 237 -12.18 -2.53 23.59
C LYS A 237 -10.80 -3.15 23.41
N LYS A 238 -9.83 -2.73 24.24
CA LYS A 238 -8.52 -3.37 24.31
C LYS A 238 -8.63 -4.84 24.71
N GLY A 239 -7.75 -5.67 24.17
CA GLY A 239 -7.69 -7.10 24.45
C GLY A 239 -8.36 -7.93 23.36
N THR A 240 -8.66 -9.18 23.72
CA THR A 240 -9.25 -10.18 22.84
C THR A 240 -10.60 -9.74 22.29
N ILE A 241 -10.79 -9.94 20.99
CA ILE A 241 -12.06 -9.68 20.30
C ILE A 241 -13.00 -10.87 20.56
N PRO A 242 -14.24 -10.63 21.01
CA PRO A 242 -15.23 -11.70 21.10
C PRO A 242 -15.55 -12.29 19.72
N ASP A 243 -15.70 -13.62 19.61
CA ASP A 243 -15.94 -14.33 18.33
C ASP A 243 -17.17 -13.81 17.57
N ILE A 244 -18.20 -13.36 18.28
CA ILE A 244 -19.41 -12.77 17.69
C ILE A 244 -19.13 -11.50 16.86
N CYS A 245 -17.96 -10.89 17.05
CA CYS A 245 -17.55 -9.65 16.42
C CYS A 245 -16.58 -9.87 15.27
N LEU A 246 -16.12 -11.11 15.10
CA LEU A 246 -15.32 -11.52 13.97
C LEU A 246 -16.22 -11.71 12.75
N ILE A 247 -15.69 -11.40 11.58
CA ILE A 247 -16.33 -11.76 10.31
C ILE A 247 -16.32 -13.28 10.23
N LYS A 248 -17.51 -13.90 10.19
CA LYS A 248 -17.61 -15.35 10.01
C LYS A 248 -17.24 -15.67 8.57
N ASP A 249 -16.15 -16.41 8.38
CA ASP A 249 -15.87 -17.02 7.09
C ASP A 249 -16.99 -18.01 6.77
N SER A 250 -17.72 -17.76 5.68
CA SER A 250 -18.82 -18.61 5.20
C SER A 250 -18.36 -19.99 4.68
N THR A 251 -17.25 -20.54 5.19
CA THR A 251 -16.64 -21.79 4.71
C THR A 251 -16.38 -22.84 5.79
N ALA A 252 -16.81 -22.62 7.04
CA ALA A 252 -16.76 -23.66 8.06
C ALA A 252 -18.09 -24.44 8.13
N ASP A 253 -18.01 -25.70 7.69
CA ASP A 253 -18.90 -26.83 8.00
C ASP A 253 -20.38 -26.72 7.64
N SER A 254 -20.70 -26.95 6.37
CA SER A 254 -21.91 -27.70 6.01
C SER A 254 -21.55 -29.15 5.70
N SER A 255 -20.98 -29.85 6.68
CA SER A 255 -21.06 -31.31 6.76
C SER A 255 -22.28 -31.69 7.62
N GLU A 256 -23.45 -31.19 7.28
CA GLU A 256 -24.70 -31.86 7.66
C GLU A 256 -25.15 -32.68 6.45
N LEU A 257 -25.29 -33.99 6.66
CA LEU A 257 -25.84 -34.91 5.68
C LEU A 257 -27.22 -34.39 5.23
N ALA A 258 -27.29 -33.82 4.02
CA ALA A 258 -28.54 -33.64 3.33
C ALA A 258 -28.89 -34.95 2.60
N ASP A 259 -29.89 -35.62 3.13
CA ASP A 259 -30.68 -36.68 2.52
C ASP A 259 -31.10 -36.28 1.07
N PRO A 260 -30.79 -37.07 0.03
CA PRO A 260 -30.88 -36.62 -1.37
C PRO A 260 -32.30 -36.46 -1.96
N ASP A 261 -33.37 -36.53 -1.17
CA ASP A 261 -34.75 -36.63 -1.69
C ASP A 261 -35.64 -35.38 -1.50
N LYS A 262 -35.08 -34.17 -1.42
CA LYS A 262 -35.90 -32.94 -1.53
C LYS A 262 -35.34 -31.96 -2.57
N ILE A 263 -35.90 -32.07 -3.77
CA ILE A 263 -35.84 -31.07 -4.81
C ILE A 263 -36.96 -30.07 -4.52
N ASP A 264 -36.60 -28.89 -4.02
CA ASP A 264 -37.47 -27.72 -4.10
C ASP A 264 -36.72 -26.63 -4.89
N ASP A 265 -37.46 -26.06 -5.84
CA ASP A 265 -36.98 -25.29 -6.97
C ASP A 265 -36.34 -23.95 -6.59
N GLU A 266 -35.12 -23.74 -7.11
CA GLU A 266 -34.42 -22.48 -7.47
C GLU A 266 -32.93 -22.56 -7.08
N SER A 267 -32.18 -23.43 -7.77
CA SER A 267 -30.72 -23.39 -7.74
C SER A 267 -30.14 -23.42 -9.16
N PHE A 268 -29.09 -22.63 -9.35
CA PHE A 268 -28.33 -22.52 -10.60
C PHE A 268 -27.94 -23.90 -11.15
N PRO A 269 -27.94 -24.09 -12.49
CA PRO A 269 -27.70 -25.40 -13.09
C PRO A 269 -26.32 -25.94 -12.69
N ILE A 270 -26.32 -27.01 -11.91
CA ILE A 270 -25.15 -27.76 -11.41
C ILE A 270 -24.17 -28.14 -12.54
N GLY A 271 -24.67 -28.24 -13.78
CA GLY A 271 -23.84 -28.48 -14.97
C GLY A 271 -22.80 -27.39 -15.27
N ALA A 272 -23.02 -26.14 -14.85
CA ALA A 272 -22.06 -25.04 -15.09
C ALA A 272 -20.83 -25.11 -14.18
N ILE A 273 -20.99 -25.62 -12.95
CA ILE A 273 -19.92 -25.65 -11.94
C ILE A 273 -18.91 -26.75 -12.27
N ILE A 274 -19.38 -27.91 -12.74
CA ILE A 274 -18.51 -29.02 -13.17
C ILE A 274 -17.69 -28.65 -14.42
N GLY A 275 -18.27 -27.83 -15.32
CA GLY A 275 -17.57 -27.34 -16.52
C GLY A 275 -16.42 -26.38 -16.22
N ILE A 276 -16.56 -25.52 -15.19
CA ILE A 276 -15.51 -24.57 -14.79
C ILE A 276 -14.31 -25.30 -14.17
N ILE A 277 -14.55 -26.32 -13.35
CA ILE A 277 -13.47 -27.07 -12.67
C ILE A 277 -12.62 -27.84 -13.69
N LEU A 278 -13.24 -28.45 -14.71
CA LEU A 278 -12.51 -29.16 -15.77
C LEU A 278 -11.77 -28.20 -16.72
N GLY A 279 -12.32 -26.99 -16.97
CA GLY A 279 -11.66 -25.96 -17.78
C GLY A 279 -10.36 -25.42 -17.16
N VAL A 280 -10.33 -25.23 -15.84
CA VAL A 280 -9.16 -24.70 -15.12
C VAL A 280 -7.99 -25.70 -15.11
N LEU A 281 -8.28 -27.00 -15.05
CA LEU A 281 -7.25 -28.06 -15.13
C LEU A 281 -6.60 -28.15 -16.52
N GLY A 282 -7.37 -27.91 -17.60
CA GLY A 282 -6.82 -27.89 -18.96
C GLY A 282 -5.86 -26.71 -19.20
N VAL A 283 -6.24 -25.51 -18.73
CA VAL A 283 -5.45 -24.29 -18.92
C VAL A 283 -4.15 -24.34 -18.11
N THR A 284 -4.18 -24.88 -16.88
CA THR A 284 -2.99 -25.00 -16.03
C THR A 284 -1.95 -25.95 -16.62
N ALA A 285 -2.35 -27.08 -17.21
CA ALA A 285 -1.43 -28.01 -17.87
C ALA A 285 -0.70 -27.37 -19.07
N VAL A 286 -1.43 -26.60 -19.90
CA VAL A 286 -0.85 -25.89 -21.05
C VAL A 286 0.15 -24.82 -20.61
N PHE A 287 -0.16 -24.07 -19.55
CA PHE A 287 0.75 -23.07 -18.99
C PHE A 287 2.05 -23.69 -18.46
N ILE A 288 1.98 -24.84 -17.79
CA ILE A 288 3.17 -25.56 -17.32
C ILE A 288 4.05 -25.98 -18.50
N ILE A 289 3.46 -26.49 -19.60
CA ILE A 289 4.21 -26.87 -20.81
C ILE A 289 4.90 -25.65 -21.43
N ILE A 290 4.22 -24.51 -21.54
CA ILE A 290 4.81 -23.27 -22.09
C ILE A 290 6.00 -22.82 -21.24
N ILE A 291 5.89 -22.85 -19.91
CA ILE A 291 6.98 -22.49 -19.00
C ILE A 291 8.18 -23.44 -19.18
N VAL A 292 7.95 -24.74 -19.26
CA VAL A 292 9.01 -25.74 -19.48
C VAL A 292 9.74 -25.50 -20.80
N VAL A 293 9.01 -25.25 -21.89
CA VAL A 293 9.60 -24.94 -23.21
C VAL A 293 10.40 -23.63 -23.17
N ALA A 294 9.87 -22.57 -22.53
CA ALA A 294 10.54 -21.28 -22.40
C ALA A 294 11.84 -21.38 -21.57
N VAL A 295 11.85 -22.19 -20.51
CA VAL A 295 13.04 -22.48 -19.71
C VAL A 295 14.07 -23.27 -20.54
N PHE A 296 13.63 -24.26 -21.31
CA PHE A 296 14.52 -25.07 -22.15
C PHE A 296 15.19 -24.25 -23.26
N ILE A 297 14.44 -23.38 -23.94
CA ILE A 297 14.98 -22.46 -24.97
C ILE A 297 15.96 -21.46 -24.35
N SER A 298 15.60 -20.89 -23.19
CA SER A 298 16.47 -19.98 -22.42
C SER A 298 17.79 -20.63 -22.00
N LYS A 299 17.76 -21.92 -21.60
CA LYS A 299 18.96 -22.69 -21.24
C LYS A 299 19.84 -22.99 -22.46
N LYS A 300 19.24 -23.24 -23.64
CA LYS A 300 19.97 -23.46 -24.89
C LYS A 300 20.68 -22.19 -25.39
N ARG A 301 20.02 -21.01 -25.29
CA ARG A 301 20.63 -19.71 -25.64
C ARG A 301 21.83 -19.33 -24.75
N LYS A 302 21.80 -19.67 -23.45
CA LYS A 302 22.93 -19.42 -22.53
C LYS A 302 24.17 -20.25 -22.89
N ARG A 303 24.02 -21.48 -23.38
CA ARG A 303 25.17 -22.30 -23.82
C ARG A 303 25.84 -21.78 -25.09
N VAL A 304 25.07 -21.23 -26.04
CA VAL A 304 25.62 -20.65 -27.28
C VAL A 304 26.41 -19.36 -27.01
N LYS A 305 25.97 -18.50 -26.08
CA LYS A 305 26.71 -17.29 -25.72
C LYS A 305 28.03 -17.57 -24.98
N LEU A 306 28.13 -18.65 -24.22
CA LEU A 306 29.36 -19.00 -23.49
C LEU A 306 30.46 -19.53 -24.43
N GLN A 307 30.11 -20.22 -25.52
CA GLN A 307 31.08 -20.66 -26.54
C GLN A 307 31.59 -19.50 -27.42
N GLY A 308 30.79 -18.45 -27.64
CA GLY A 308 31.21 -17.26 -28.39
C GLY A 308 32.25 -16.40 -27.67
N LEU A 309 32.18 -16.30 -26.33
CA LEU A 309 33.17 -15.53 -25.54
C LEU A 309 34.52 -16.28 -25.42
N TYR A 310 34.52 -17.60 -25.32
CA TYR A 310 35.76 -18.38 -25.19
C TYR A 310 36.61 -18.40 -26.48
N GLY A 311 35.99 -18.17 -27.65
CA GLY A 311 36.69 -18.10 -28.94
C GLY A 311 37.37 -16.76 -29.24
N GLN A 312 36.90 -15.65 -28.66
CA GLN A 312 37.54 -14.33 -28.87
C GLN A 312 38.78 -14.12 -27.99
N ASP A 313 38.82 -14.69 -26.79
CA ASP A 313 39.97 -14.53 -25.88
C ASP A 313 41.23 -15.28 -26.33
N MET A 314 41.10 -16.40 -27.05
CA MET A 314 42.27 -17.12 -27.59
C MET A 314 42.93 -16.35 -28.74
N LYS A 315 42.12 -15.68 -29.58
CA LYS A 315 42.63 -14.87 -30.70
C LYS A 315 43.35 -13.61 -30.23
N ALA A 316 42.91 -13.01 -29.11
CA ALA A 316 43.58 -11.85 -28.53
C ALA A 316 44.93 -12.21 -27.88
N ARG A 317 45.07 -13.42 -27.32
CA ARG A 317 46.34 -13.89 -26.75
C ARG A 317 47.40 -14.29 -27.79
N GLU A 318 47.00 -14.80 -28.96
CA GLU A 318 47.96 -15.04 -30.05
C GLU A 318 48.54 -13.74 -30.62
N MET A 319 47.73 -12.67 -30.74
CA MET A 319 48.21 -11.39 -31.29
C MET A 319 49.16 -10.61 -30.37
N MET A 320 49.11 -10.82 -29.04
CA MET A 320 50.06 -10.17 -28.10
C MET A 320 51.43 -10.87 -28.02
N ASN A 321 51.56 -12.09 -28.53
CA ASN A 321 52.83 -12.84 -28.46
C ASN A 321 53.74 -12.57 -29.67
N ASP A 322 53.17 -12.22 -30.83
CA ASP A 322 53.94 -11.85 -32.03
C ASP A 322 54.54 -10.44 -31.95
N SER A 323 53.92 -9.52 -31.20
CA SER A 323 54.47 -8.16 -31.03
C SER A 323 55.72 -8.11 -30.15
N ASN A 324 55.99 -9.15 -29.36
CA ASN A 324 57.11 -9.18 -28.41
C ASN A 324 58.40 -9.80 -28.99
N TRP A 325 58.34 -10.36 -30.22
CA TRP A 325 59.51 -10.91 -30.92
C TRP A 325 60.23 -9.88 -31.81
N ASN A 326 59.54 -8.83 -32.27
CA ASN A 326 60.14 -7.83 -33.15
C ASN A 326 60.91 -6.72 -32.42
N GLU A 327 60.76 -6.59 -31.10
CA GLU A 327 61.46 -5.54 -30.32
C GLU A 327 62.84 -6.01 -29.79
N LYS A 328 63.19 -7.30 -29.95
CA LYS A 328 64.43 -7.88 -29.42
C LYS A 328 65.57 -8.05 -30.43
N ILE A 329 65.42 -7.58 -31.67
CA ILE A 329 66.43 -7.72 -32.73
C ILE A 329 67.15 -6.39 -33.05
N GLN A 330 66.82 -5.27 -32.41
CA GLN A 330 67.48 -3.98 -32.67
C GLN A 330 68.62 -3.58 -31.72
N ASP A 331 68.92 -4.38 -30.69
CA ASP A 331 70.01 -4.08 -29.74
C ASP A 331 71.06 -5.20 -29.67
N ASN A 332 71.74 -5.48 -30.80
CA ASN A 332 73.06 -6.12 -30.82
C ASN A 332 73.84 -5.74 -32.08
#